data_AF-A0A945M6Y7-F1
#
_entry.id   AF-A0A945M6Y7-F1
#
_cell.length_a   1.000
_cell.length_b   1.000
_cell.length_c   1.000
_cell.angle_alpha   90.00
_cell.angle_beta   90.00
_cell.angle_gamma   90.00
#
_symmetry.space_group_name_H-M   'P 1'
#
loop_
_entity.id
_entity.type
_entity.pdbx_description
1 polymer ?
#
loop_
_entity_poly.entity_id
_entity_poly.type
_entity_poly.pdbx_seq_one_letter_code
_entity_poly.pdbx_strand_id
1 'polypeptide(L)' 'MAESQGAPETPERVPVMQRVLDNPFLLLFLGVVIPTVFYILWGLIELTQIPLAQ' A
#
# COMPACT_ATOMS: atom_id res chain seq x y z
N MET A 1 44.55 -27.10 1.35
CA MET A 1 43.14 -26.70 1.22
C MET A 1 42.82 -25.90 2.47
N ALA A 2 42.87 -24.57 2.39
CA ALA A 2 42.57 -23.70 3.51
C ALA A 2 41.10 -23.29 3.39
N GLU A 3 40.27 -23.71 4.34
CA GLU A 3 38.90 -23.27 4.49
C GLU A 3 38.92 -21.81 4.97
N SER A 4 38.67 -20.87 4.05
CA SER A 4 38.33 -19.50 4.40
C SER A 4 36.98 -19.52 5.09
N GLN A 5 36.99 -19.51 6.42
CA GLN A 5 35.80 -19.32 7.24
C GLN A 5 35.22 -17.93 6.92
N GLY A 6 34.08 -17.92 6.23
CA GLY A 6 33.31 -16.71 5.95
C GLY A 6 32.89 -16.03 7.25
N ALA A 7 33.08 -14.71 7.31
CA ALA A 7 32.65 -13.88 8.43
C ALA A 7 31.13 -14.03 8.69
N PRO A 8 30.65 -13.81 9.93
CA PRO A 8 29.23 -13.87 10.22
C PRO A 8 28.49 -12.75 9.48
N GLU A 9 27.68 -13.12 8.49
CA GLU A 9 26.78 -12.22 7.78
C GLU A 9 25.80 -11.59 8.78
N THR A 10 25.95 -10.30 9.08
CA THR A 10 25.01 -9.58 9.94
C THR A 10 23.65 -9.50 9.24
N PRO A 11 22.54 -9.86 9.89
CA PRO A 11 21.22 -9.83 9.25
C PRO A 11 20.86 -8.40 8.86
N GLU A 12 20.79 -8.14 7.55
CA GLU A 12 20.41 -6.85 7.01
C GLU A 12 18.94 -6.55 7.39
N ARG A 13 18.73 -5.38 8.02
CA ARG A 13 17.40 -4.98 8.45
C ARG A 13 16.59 -4.52 7.24
N VAL A 14 15.69 -5.37 6.76
CA VAL A 14 14.82 -5.04 5.62
C VAL A 14 14.01 -3.76 5.92
N PRO A 15 14.11 -2.71 5.08
CA PRO A 15 13.41 -1.46 5.28
C PRO A 15 11.89 -1.62 5.14
N VAL A 16 11.13 -0.81 5.89
CA VAL A 16 9.66 -0.92 6.01
C VAL A 16 8.96 -0.73 4.66
N MET A 17 9.42 0.23 3.86
CA MET A 17 8.84 0.48 2.53
C MET A 17 8.94 -0.77 1.63
N GLN A 18 10.06 -1.50 1.71
CA GLN A 18 10.28 -2.70 0.91
C GLN A 18 9.28 -3.80 1.31
N ARG A 19 9.07 -4.02 2.61
CA ARG A 19 8.05 -4.98 3.10
C ARG A 19 6.62 -4.63 2.67
N VAL A 20 6.32 -3.34 2.53
CA VAL A 20 5.00 -2.88 2.07
C VAL A 20 4.82 -3.18 0.58
N LEU A 21 5.86 -2.91 -0.23
CA LEU A 21 5.86 -3.18 -1.66
C LEU A 21 5.97 -4.68 -2.00
N ASP A 22 6.59 -5.47 -1.14
CA ASP A 22 6.74 -6.93 -1.31
C ASP A 22 5.46 -7.70 -0.96
N ASN A 23 4.45 -7.06 -0.37
CA ASN A 23 3.17 -7.69 -0.04
C ASN A 23 2.12 -7.40 -1.12
N PRO A 24 1.87 -8.32 -2.08
CA PRO A 24 0.95 -8.08 -3.19
C PRO A 24 -0.49 -7.87 -2.73
N PHE A 25 -0.92 -8.49 -1.62
CA PHE A 25 -2.28 -8.29 -1.09
C PHE A 25 -2.45 -6.90 -0.48
N LEU A 26 -1.41 -6.38 0.18
CA LEU A 26 -1.43 -5.01 0.71
C LEU A 26 -1.49 -4.00 -0.43
N LEU A 27 -0.68 -4.19 -1.48
CA LEU A 27 -0.72 -3.36 -2.69
C LEU A 27 -2.07 -3.44 -3.41
N LEU A 28 -2.66 -4.64 -3.55
CA LEU A 28 -3.98 -4.82 -4.14
C LEU A 28 -5.07 -4.15 -3.30
N PHE A 29 -5.03 -4.36 -1.98
CA PHE A 29 -5.96 -3.73 -1.05
C PHE A 29 -5.89 -2.21 -1.19
N LEU A 30 -4.69 -1.63 -1.12
CA LEU A 30 -4.50 -0.20 -1.25
C LEU A 30 -4.93 0.31 -2.64
N GLY A 31 -4.62 -0.45 -3.69
CA GLY A 31 -4.97 -0.14 -5.07
C GLY A 31 -6.48 -0.15 -5.35
N VAL A 32 -7.27 -0.91 -4.60
CA VAL A 32 -8.74 -0.90 -4.70
C VAL A 32 -9.34 0.10 -3.73
N VAL A 33 -8.92 0.08 -2.47
CA VAL A 33 -9.52 0.88 -1.40
C VAL A 33 -9.33 2.38 -1.63
N ILE A 34 -8.15 2.82 -2.07
CA ILE A 34 -7.92 4.24 -2.35
C ILE A 34 -8.94 4.75 -3.38
N PRO A 35 -8.99 4.27 -4.63
CA PRO A 35 -9.93 4.80 -5.61
C PRO A 35 -11.39 4.60 -5.20
N THR A 36 -11.74 3.51 -4.51
CA THR A 36 -13.10 3.31 -4.00
C THR A 36 -13.51 4.40 -3.01
N VAL A 37 -12.67 4.71 -2.02
CA VAL A 37 -12.95 5.76 -1.03
C VAL A 37 -13.02 7.12 -1.71
N PHE A 38 -12.08 7.43 -2.60
CA PHE A 38 -12.10 8.68 -3.37
C PHE A 38 -13.39 8.82 -4.20
N TYR A 39 -13.80 7.75 -4.88
CA TYR A 39 -15.03 7.75 -5.69
C TYR A 39 -16.29 7.94 -4.83
N ILE A 40 -16.35 7.29 -3.66
CA ILE A 40 -17.46 7.47 -2.71
C ILE A 40 -17.51 8.91 -2.21
N LEU A 41 -16.38 9.44 -1.73
CA LEU A 41 -16.32 10.82 -1.24
C LEU A 41 -16.71 11.83 -2.32
N TRP A 42 -16.24 11.62 -3.55
CA TRP A 42 -16.65 12.43 -4.69
C TRP A 42 -18.16 12.34 -4.93
N GLY A 43 -18.72 11.13 -4.97
CA GLY A 43 -20.15 10.91 -5.15
C GLY A 43 -21.00 11.53 -4.04
N LEU A 44 -20.50 11.54 -2.79
CA LEU A 44 -21.16 12.22 -1.67
C LEU A 44 -21.16 13.73 -1.86
N ILE A 45 -20.03 14.32 -2.29
CA ILE A 45 -19.97 15.75 -2.60
C ILE A 45 -21.00 16.07 -3.70
N GLU A 46 -20.98 15.33 -4.81
CA GLU A 46 -21.94 15.49 -5.92
C GLU A 46 -23.39 15.41 -5.43
N LEU A 47 -23.71 14.40 -4.60
CA LEU A 47 -25.05 14.20 -4.05
C LEU A 47 -25.54 15.41 -3.23
N THR A 48 -24.67 16.06 -2.45
CA THR A 48 -25.04 17.27 -1.69
C THR A 48 -25.31 18.49 -2.56
N GLN A 49 -24.79 18.51 -3.80
CA GLN A 49 -24.98 19.61 -4.75
C GLN A 49 -26.22 19.42 -5.62
N ILE A 50 -26.89 18.25 -5.58
CA ILE A 50 -28.11 18.02 -6.36
C ILE A 50 -29.24 18.89 -5.79
N PRO A 51 -29.83 19.81 -6.59
CA PRO A 51 -30.96 20.59 -6.15
C PRO A 51 -32.18 19.69 -5.97
N LEU A 52 -32.83 19.79 -4.82
CA LEU A 52 -34.11 19.13 -4.56
C LEU A 52 -35.15 19.71 -5.52
N ALA A 53 -35.76 18.86 -6.34
CA ALA A 53 -36.89 19.25 -7.16
C ALA A 53 -38.01 19.76 -6.23
N GLN A 54 -38.43 21.01 -6.46
CA GLN A 54 -39.57 21.65 -5.79
C GLN A 54 -40.88 21.02 -6.28
#